data_AF-A0AA43QDE0-F1
#
_entry.id   AF-A0AA43QDE0-F1
#
_cell.length_a   1.000
_cell.length_b   1.000
_cell.length_c   1.000
_cell.angle_alpha   90.00
_cell.angle_beta   90.00
_cell.angle_gamma   90.00
#
_symmetry.space_group_name_H-M   'P 1'
#
loop_
_entity.id
_entity.type
_entity.pdbx_description
1 polymer ?
#
loop_
_entity_poly.entity_id
_entity_poly.type
_entity_poly.pdbx_seq_one_letter_code
_entity_poly.pdbx_strand_id
1 'polypeptide(L)'
;MFRRLYNALKSGRYRLEKSCTNGNNKEFDDIINCVIESSTKKNEYFLKAFTDNIVIGFPENNNNHMRFQEIISKLARFQFKMIEKDFFIRGAISYDDAYIDDYEGESIEAINPRIILTKSAVNAIDRYIDRHPNLTSSDKIPSSWIKRNLLEDSDGKWFINYLNAAFLDFFDYNREPNLEIILKHKELVENNLEKHKENNRVWLKYVWVAHYHNFFCNLHPEYFSEKHKITITYNSYDFKKISLSNEITLKEE
;
A
#
# COMPACT_ATOMS: atom_id res chain seq x y z
N MET A 1 -10.19 -17.75 -5.74
CA MET A 1 -8.96 -16.94 -5.84
C MET A 1 -8.01 -17.22 -4.68
N PHE A 2 -8.37 -16.94 -3.42
CA PHE A 2 -7.53 -17.18 -2.24
C PHE A 2 -6.99 -18.62 -2.10
N ARG A 3 -7.77 -19.66 -2.43
CA ARG A 3 -7.26 -21.05 -2.42
C ARG A 3 -6.12 -21.29 -3.43
N ARG A 4 -6.16 -20.60 -4.59
CA ARG A 4 -5.10 -20.66 -5.60
C ARG A 4 -3.88 -19.84 -5.17
N LEU A 5 -4.09 -18.66 -4.62
CA LEU A 5 -3.05 -17.83 -4.01
C LEU A 5 -2.37 -18.59 -2.86
N TYR A 6 -3.14 -19.12 -1.92
CA TYR A 6 -2.68 -20.00 -0.85
C TYR A 6 -1.87 -21.19 -1.38
N ASN A 7 -2.35 -21.89 -2.41
CA ASN A 7 -1.61 -23.01 -2.99
C ASN A 7 -0.29 -22.55 -3.65
N ALA A 8 -0.29 -21.44 -4.38
CA ALA A 8 0.91 -20.87 -5.01
C ALA A 8 1.94 -20.37 -3.97
N LEU A 9 1.48 -19.68 -2.92
CA LEU A 9 2.34 -19.20 -1.82
C LEU A 9 2.86 -20.37 -0.97
N LYS A 10 2.05 -21.42 -0.75
CA LYS A 10 2.45 -22.65 -0.05
C LYS A 10 3.46 -23.47 -0.85
N SER A 11 3.38 -23.48 -2.18
CA SER A 11 4.41 -24.07 -3.05
C SER A 11 5.71 -23.26 -3.09
N GLY A 12 5.76 -22.04 -2.55
CA GLY A 12 7.00 -21.26 -2.42
C GLY A 12 8.11 -21.95 -1.58
N ARG A 13 7.78 -23.00 -0.81
CA ARG A 13 8.77 -23.89 -0.15
C ARG A 13 9.20 -25.10 -1.00
N TYR A 14 8.48 -25.41 -2.09
CA TYR A 14 8.80 -26.47 -3.03
C TYR A 14 8.55 -25.99 -4.45
N ARG A 15 9.63 -25.50 -5.11
CA ARG A 15 9.80 -25.47 -6.57
C ARG A 15 8.63 -24.85 -7.37
N LEU A 16 8.86 -23.65 -7.90
CA LEU A 16 8.32 -23.23 -9.19
C LEU A 16 8.99 -24.02 -10.34
N GLU A 17 9.01 -25.35 -10.25
CA GLU A 17 9.34 -26.20 -11.39
C GLU A 17 8.04 -26.71 -12.01
N LYS A 18 7.69 -26.11 -13.16
CA LYS A 18 6.89 -26.67 -14.24
C LYS A 18 5.82 -27.69 -13.81
N SER A 19 4.65 -27.21 -13.41
CA SER A 19 3.39 -27.87 -13.79
C SER A 19 2.20 -26.97 -13.48
N CYS A 20 1.67 -26.31 -14.51
CA CYS A 20 0.24 -26.05 -14.62
C CYS A 20 -0.10 -26.00 -16.11
N THR A 21 -0.30 -27.20 -16.65
CA THR A 21 -0.98 -27.43 -17.92
C THR A 21 -2.34 -26.72 -17.94
N ASN A 22 -2.57 -25.99 -19.04
CA ASN A 22 -3.86 -25.52 -19.58
C ASN A 22 -4.79 -24.74 -18.64
N GLY A 23 -4.55 -23.43 -18.56
CA GLY A 23 -5.51 -22.42 -18.11
C GLY A 23 -4.81 -21.07 -17.95
N ASN A 24 -5.48 -19.96 -18.31
CA ASN A 24 -5.00 -18.57 -18.24
C ASN A 24 -4.43 -18.18 -16.85
N ASN A 25 -3.18 -18.54 -16.55
CA ASN A 25 -2.52 -18.34 -15.25
C ASN A 25 -1.53 -17.16 -15.20
N LYS A 26 -1.26 -16.51 -16.34
CA LYS A 26 -0.33 -15.36 -16.45
C LYS A 26 -0.66 -14.24 -15.45
N GLU A 27 -1.96 -13.97 -15.24
CA GLU A 27 -2.44 -12.87 -14.41
C GLU A 27 -2.23 -13.10 -12.90
N PHE A 28 -2.18 -14.36 -12.44
CA PHE A 28 -1.89 -14.69 -11.04
C PHE A 28 -0.40 -14.63 -10.75
N ASP A 29 0.41 -15.12 -11.68
CA ASP A 29 1.86 -15.01 -11.62
C ASP A 29 2.22 -13.52 -11.58
N ASP A 30 1.61 -12.65 -12.39
CA ASP A 30 1.83 -11.20 -12.36
C ASP A 30 1.54 -10.54 -10.99
N ILE A 31 0.50 -10.98 -10.25
CA ILE A 31 0.16 -10.44 -8.91
C ILE A 31 1.17 -10.91 -7.86
N ILE A 32 1.56 -12.18 -7.90
CA ILE A 32 2.57 -12.73 -7.00
C ILE A 32 3.94 -12.11 -7.31
N ASN A 33 4.25 -11.95 -8.59
CA ASN A 33 5.46 -11.31 -9.09
C ASN A 33 5.55 -9.83 -8.69
N CYS A 34 4.43 -9.10 -8.61
CA CYS A 34 4.43 -7.73 -8.06
C CYS A 34 5.01 -7.67 -6.64
N VAL A 35 4.89 -8.75 -5.86
CA VAL A 35 5.45 -8.84 -4.50
C VAL A 35 6.85 -9.49 -4.50
N ILE A 36 7.06 -10.49 -5.38
CA ILE A 36 8.15 -11.48 -5.25
C ILE A 36 9.31 -11.30 -6.25
N GLU A 37 9.11 -10.70 -7.43
CA GLU A 37 10.02 -10.92 -8.57
C GLU A 37 11.41 -10.25 -8.53
N SER A 38 11.81 -9.52 -7.48
CA SER A 38 13.18 -8.98 -7.42
C SER A 38 14.21 -9.87 -6.72
N SER A 39 13.82 -10.95 -6.03
CA SER A 39 14.79 -11.78 -5.29
C SER A 39 15.01 -13.16 -5.91
N THR A 40 15.85 -13.21 -6.93
CA THR A 40 16.35 -14.47 -7.50
C THR A 40 17.36 -15.19 -6.59
N LYS A 41 17.61 -14.69 -5.37
CA LYS A 41 18.43 -15.36 -4.36
C LYS A 41 17.56 -15.92 -3.23
N LYS A 42 17.66 -17.24 -3.00
CA LYS A 42 17.21 -17.90 -1.77
C LYS A 42 17.69 -17.05 -0.57
N ASN A 43 16.75 -16.56 0.26
CA ASN A 43 16.95 -15.86 1.56
C ASN A 43 16.59 -14.36 1.63
N GLU A 44 15.92 -13.74 0.65
CA GLU A 44 15.59 -12.30 0.74
C GLU A 44 14.23 -11.96 1.36
N TYR A 45 13.33 -12.93 1.52
CA TYR A 45 12.07 -12.73 2.23
C TYR A 45 11.52 -14.06 2.76
N PHE A 46 10.65 -13.97 3.76
CA PHE A 46 9.83 -15.03 4.33
C PHE A 46 8.38 -14.78 3.94
N LEU A 47 7.65 -15.82 3.55
CA LEU A 47 6.25 -15.72 3.14
C LEU A 47 5.46 -16.88 3.75
N LYS A 48 4.37 -16.56 4.44
CA LYS A 48 3.46 -17.53 5.04
C LYS A 48 2.02 -17.11 4.77
N ALA A 49 1.26 -17.98 4.12
CA ALA A 49 -0.17 -17.77 3.89
C ALA A 49 -0.99 -18.66 4.82
N PHE A 50 -2.05 -18.10 5.40
CA PHE A 50 -3.02 -18.82 6.21
C PHE A 50 -4.41 -18.35 5.82
N THR A 51 -5.26 -19.25 5.33
CA THR A 51 -6.65 -18.94 4.93
C THR A 51 -6.76 -17.73 4.00
N ASP A 52 -7.01 -16.56 4.58
CA ASP A 52 -7.26 -15.23 4.03
C ASP A 52 -6.14 -14.22 4.33
N ASN A 53 -5.14 -14.60 5.12
CA ASN A 53 -4.03 -13.76 5.55
C ASN A 53 -2.70 -14.16 4.88
N ILE A 54 -1.85 -13.16 4.67
CA ILE A 54 -0.51 -13.32 4.12
C ILE A 54 0.45 -12.56 5.03
N VAL A 55 1.43 -13.28 5.59
CA VAL A 55 2.53 -12.71 6.36
C VAL A 55 3.77 -12.72 5.49
N ILE A 56 4.39 -11.55 5.33
CA ILE A 56 5.63 -11.36 4.60
C ILE A 56 6.65 -10.78 5.56
N GLY A 57 7.78 -11.48 5.74
CA GLY A 57 8.92 -11.01 6.52
C GLY A 57 10.07 -10.67 5.60
N PHE A 58 10.74 -9.54 5.83
CA PHE A 58 11.95 -9.18 5.10
C PHE A 58 13.10 -9.12 6.11
N PRO A 59 14.13 -9.98 6.01
CA PRO A 59 15.29 -9.88 6.87
C PRO A 59 16.02 -8.57 6.61
N GLU A 60 16.29 -7.84 7.68
CA GLU A 60 17.18 -6.70 7.62
C GLU A 60 18.63 -7.19 7.59
N ASN A 61 19.34 -6.86 6.51
CA ASN A 61 20.78 -6.94 6.48
C ASN A 61 21.28 -5.49 6.60
N ASN A 62 22.24 -5.24 7.49
CA ASN A 62 22.79 -3.92 7.82
C ASN A 62 22.84 -2.97 6.59
N ASN A 63 22.19 -1.81 6.71
CA ASN A 63 22.23 -0.64 5.80
C ASN A 63 21.35 -0.66 4.53
N ASN A 64 20.09 -1.13 4.58
CA ASN A 64 19.27 -1.13 3.36
C ASN A 64 17.90 -0.43 3.48
N HIS A 65 17.90 0.87 3.78
CA HIS A 65 16.72 1.76 3.70
C HIS A 65 16.04 1.74 2.31
N MET A 66 16.80 1.48 1.22
CA MET A 66 16.23 1.28 -0.12
C MET A 66 15.24 0.12 -0.16
N ARG A 67 15.45 -0.93 0.65
CA ARG A 67 14.49 -2.03 0.79
C ARG A 67 13.17 -1.59 1.40
N PHE A 68 13.17 -0.63 2.32
CA PHE A 68 11.93 -0.16 2.93
C PHE A 68 11.06 0.60 1.92
N GLN A 69 11.67 1.47 1.10
CA GLN A 69 10.98 2.13 -0.03
C GLN A 69 10.47 1.12 -1.06
N GLU A 70 11.28 0.12 -1.38
CA GLU A 70 10.92 -0.96 -2.31
C GLU A 70 9.72 -1.76 -1.79
N ILE A 71 9.73 -2.12 -0.50
CA ILE A 71 8.64 -2.85 0.15
C ILE A 71 7.34 -2.06 0.10
N ILE A 72 7.35 -0.77 0.48
CA ILE A 72 6.14 0.07 0.41
C ILE A 72 5.64 0.17 -1.03
N SER A 73 6.53 0.42 -2.00
CA SER A 73 6.14 0.54 -3.41
C SER A 73 5.51 -0.76 -3.95
N LYS A 74 6.07 -1.91 -3.57
CA LYS A 74 5.53 -3.23 -3.92
C LYS A 74 4.18 -3.49 -3.26
N LEU A 75 4.04 -3.17 -1.98
CA LEU A 75 2.78 -3.34 -1.25
C LEU A 75 1.69 -2.40 -1.78
N ALA A 76 2.04 -1.16 -2.16
CA ALA A 76 1.12 -0.24 -2.85
C ALA A 76 0.60 -0.86 -4.15
N ARG A 77 1.51 -1.36 -4.99
CA ARG A 77 1.16 -2.02 -6.25
C ARG A 77 0.34 -3.28 -6.03
N PHE A 78 0.70 -4.10 -5.05
CA PHE A 78 -0.04 -5.30 -4.68
C PHE A 78 -1.47 -4.97 -4.24
N GLN A 79 -1.63 -4.03 -3.31
CA GLN A 79 -2.95 -3.57 -2.85
C GLN A 79 -3.80 -3.05 -4.01
N PHE A 80 -3.21 -2.24 -4.89
CA PHE A 80 -3.89 -1.73 -6.07
C PHE A 80 -4.32 -2.86 -7.02
N LYS A 81 -3.45 -3.83 -7.31
CA LYS A 81 -3.77 -5.01 -8.15
C LYS A 81 -4.87 -5.88 -7.57
N MET A 82 -4.92 -6.04 -6.25
CA MET A 82 -6.01 -6.76 -5.59
C MET A 82 -7.34 -6.03 -5.76
N ILE A 83 -7.34 -4.70 -5.65
CA ILE A 83 -8.55 -3.88 -5.85
C ILE A 83 -9.04 -3.95 -7.29
N GLU A 84 -8.16 -3.99 -8.29
CA GLU A 84 -8.58 -4.18 -9.70
C GLU A 84 -9.36 -5.49 -9.94
N LYS A 85 -9.31 -6.41 -8.98
CA LYS A 85 -10.02 -7.69 -8.94
C LYS A 85 -11.18 -7.72 -7.94
N ASP A 86 -11.60 -6.55 -7.45
CA ASP A 86 -12.65 -6.37 -6.44
C ASP A 86 -12.28 -6.95 -5.06
N PHE A 87 -10.97 -7.07 -4.76
CA PHE A 87 -10.47 -7.51 -3.46
C PHE A 87 -9.82 -6.35 -2.71
N PHE A 88 -10.59 -5.75 -1.81
CA PHE A 88 -10.12 -4.71 -0.90
C PHE A 88 -9.41 -5.35 0.30
N ILE A 89 -8.07 -5.29 0.28
CA ILE A 89 -7.23 -5.84 1.34
C ILE A 89 -6.93 -4.81 2.42
N ARG A 90 -6.53 -5.32 3.58
CA ARG A 90 -6.00 -4.54 4.72
C ARG A 90 -4.76 -5.23 5.25
N GLY A 91 -3.95 -4.50 6.00
CA GLY A 91 -2.75 -5.07 6.61
C GLY A 91 -2.03 -4.08 7.51
N ALA A 92 -0.91 -4.51 8.06
CA ALA A 92 0.00 -3.68 8.83
C ALA A 92 1.45 -3.98 8.47
N ILE A 93 2.31 -2.97 8.52
CA ILE A 93 3.77 -3.10 8.46
C ILE A 93 4.33 -2.84 9.85
N SER A 94 5.12 -3.78 10.34
CA SER A 94 5.99 -3.59 11.51
C SER A 94 7.45 -3.70 11.10
N TYR A 95 8.30 -3.01 11.86
CA TYR A 95 9.74 -3.07 11.70
C TYR A 95 10.33 -3.24 13.09
N ASP A 96 10.80 -4.44 13.41
CA ASP A 96 11.45 -4.74 14.68
C ASP A 96 12.25 -6.04 14.56
N ASP A 97 12.99 -6.38 15.62
CA ASP A 97 13.54 -7.72 15.80
C ASP A 97 12.39 -8.74 15.71
N ALA A 98 12.51 -9.66 14.75
CA ALA A 98 11.41 -10.55 14.35
C ALA A 98 11.07 -11.59 15.42
N TYR A 99 10.39 -11.18 16.48
CA TYR A 99 9.54 -12.07 17.28
C TYR A 99 8.17 -12.11 16.59
N ILE A 100 7.95 -13.16 15.79
CA ILE A 100 6.70 -13.43 15.06
C ILE A 100 5.59 -13.88 16.04
N ASP A 101 5.39 -13.12 17.11
CA ASP A 101 4.27 -13.24 18.05
C ASP A 101 3.46 -11.93 18.15
N ASP A 102 3.95 -10.82 17.58
CA ASP A 102 3.26 -9.52 17.61
C ASP A 102 2.27 -9.36 16.42
N TYR A 103 1.18 -10.13 16.48
CA TYR A 103 0.07 -10.14 15.52
C TYR A 103 -0.94 -8.99 15.76
N GLU A 104 -0.65 -8.07 16.69
CA GLU A 104 -1.62 -7.09 17.21
C GLU A 104 -1.95 -5.98 16.21
N GLY A 105 -0.98 -5.54 15.40
CA GLY A 105 -1.18 -4.43 14.44
C GLY A 105 -2.26 -4.71 13.39
N GLU A 106 -2.27 -5.92 12.80
CA GLU A 106 -3.29 -6.30 11.81
C GLU A 106 -4.65 -6.61 12.47
N SER A 107 -4.63 -7.32 13.60
CA SER A 107 -5.84 -7.87 14.22
C SER A 107 -6.67 -6.82 14.97
N ILE A 108 -6.05 -5.71 15.40
CA ILE A 108 -6.71 -4.69 16.26
C ILE A 108 -6.89 -3.35 15.53
N GLU A 109 -5.92 -2.90 14.73
CA GLU A 109 -5.87 -1.50 14.27
C GLU A 109 -6.30 -1.28 12.81
N ALA A 110 -6.16 -2.29 11.94
CA ALA A 110 -6.55 -2.18 10.52
C ALA A 110 -8.06 -2.47 10.32
N ILE A 111 -8.91 -1.48 10.58
CA ILE A 111 -10.37 -1.61 10.39
C ILE A 111 -10.77 -1.43 8.91
N ASN A 112 -10.15 -0.44 8.26
CA ASN A 112 -10.43 -0.02 6.89
C ASN A 112 -9.54 -0.74 5.87
N PRO A 113 -9.90 -0.76 4.56
CA PRO A 113 -9.12 -1.43 3.52
C PRO A 113 -7.82 -0.69 3.15
N ARG A 114 -6.89 -0.67 4.09
CA ARG A 114 -5.59 0.01 4.00
C ARG A 114 -4.50 -0.82 4.67
N ILE A 115 -3.27 -0.63 4.21
CA ILE A 115 -2.09 -1.17 4.86
C ILE A 115 -1.49 -0.06 5.73
N ILE A 116 -1.60 -0.21 7.05
CA ILE A 116 -1.10 0.78 8.02
C ILE A 116 0.36 0.54 8.38
N LEU A 117 1.02 1.57 8.89
CA LEU A 117 2.33 1.46 9.50
C LEU A 117 2.16 1.51 11.02
N THR A 118 2.71 0.51 11.69
CA THR A 118 2.82 0.51 13.15
C THR A 118 3.81 1.58 13.61
N LYS A 119 3.79 1.89 14.91
CA LYS A 119 4.73 2.86 15.50
C LYS A 119 6.20 2.50 15.23
N SER A 120 6.56 1.21 15.26
CA SER A 120 7.92 0.77 14.99
C SER A 120 8.34 1.01 13.54
N ALA A 121 7.43 0.79 12.58
CA ALA A 121 7.64 1.12 11.17
C ALA A 121 7.73 2.64 10.92
N VAL A 122 6.89 3.46 11.57
CA VAL A 122 6.99 4.93 11.49
C VAL A 122 8.33 5.42 12.05
N ASN A 123 8.73 4.94 13.23
CA ASN A 123 10.03 5.26 13.82
C ASN A 123 11.19 4.83 12.91
N ALA A 124 11.06 3.71 12.20
CA ALA A 124 12.06 3.25 11.25
C ALA A 124 12.18 4.20 10.06
N ILE A 125 11.06 4.65 9.47
CA ILE A 125 11.09 5.68 8.43
C ILE A 125 11.76 6.93 8.95
N ASP A 126 11.35 7.39 10.14
CA ASP A 126 11.87 8.61 10.74
C ASP A 126 13.38 8.58 10.78
N ARG A 127 14.01 7.46 11.17
CA ARG A 127 15.49 7.30 11.19
C ARG A 127 16.17 7.53 9.84
N TYR A 128 15.49 7.28 8.71
CA TYR A 128 16.08 7.33 7.37
C TYR A 128 15.62 8.54 6.54
N ILE A 129 14.82 9.46 7.08
CA ILE A 129 14.41 10.66 6.34
C ILE A 129 15.62 11.55 6.02
N ASP A 130 15.59 12.20 4.86
CA ASP A 130 16.62 13.11 4.33
C ASP A 130 17.10 14.24 5.25
N ARG A 131 16.46 14.42 6.40
CA ARG A 131 16.75 15.42 7.43
C ARG A 131 17.68 14.94 8.54
N HIS A 132 18.05 13.66 8.58
CA HIS A 132 19.04 13.20 9.56
C HIS A 132 20.45 13.70 9.21
N PRO A 133 21.12 14.43 10.13
CA PRO A 133 22.37 15.13 9.83
C PRO A 133 23.55 14.18 9.57
N ASN A 134 23.45 12.93 10.04
CA ASN A 134 24.55 11.96 10.00
C ASN A 134 24.39 10.88 8.91
N LEU A 135 23.37 11.00 8.05
CA LEU A 135 23.16 10.07 6.94
C LEU A 135 23.74 10.63 5.64
N THR A 136 24.37 9.79 4.83
CA THR A 136 24.80 10.20 3.48
C THR A 136 23.58 10.39 2.59
N SER A 137 23.67 11.16 1.51
CA SER A 137 22.55 11.36 0.57
C SER A 137 22.03 10.05 -0.02
N SER A 138 22.88 9.02 -0.09
CA SER A 138 22.51 7.67 -0.51
C SER A 138 21.86 6.82 0.58
N ASP A 139 21.84 7.27 1.85
CA ASP A 139 21.19 6.58 2.98
C ASP A 139 19.77 7.12 3.28
N LYS A 140 19.35 8.13 2.52
CA LYS A 140 18.21 9.00 2.84
C LYS A 140 16.99 8.68 1.98
N ILE A 141 15.84 8.62 2.64
CA ILE A 141 14.52 8.61 2.01
C ILE A 141 14.12 10.06 1.73
N PRO A 142 13.88 10.46 0.46
CA PRO A 142 13.44 11.81 0.16
C PRO A 142 12.09 12.11 0.81
N SER A 143 11.99 13.26 1.48
CA SER A 143 10.74 13.75 2.07
C SER A 143 9.60 13.80 1.03
N SER A 144 9.92 14.09 -0.24
CA SER A 144 8.97 14.09 -1.36
C SER A 144 8.43 12.69 -1.67
N TRP A 145 9.26 11.64 -1.53
CA TRP A 145 8.83 10.26 -1.72
C TRP A 145 7.85 9.83 -0.63
N ILE A 146 8.11 10.20 0.64
CA ILE A 146 7.21 9.90 1.78
C ILE A 146 5.86 10.55 1.56
N LYS A 147 5.83 11.86 1.29
CA LYS A 147 4.59 12.63 1.09
C LYS A 147 3.73 12.13 -0.09
N ARG A 148 4.32 11.39 -1.04
CA ARG A 148 3.59 10.76 -2.15
C ARG A 148 3.07 9.37 -1.81
N ASN A 149 3.89 8.54 -1.16
CA ASN A 149 3.59 7.13 -1.00
C ASN A 149 2.92 6.79 0.33
N LEU A 150 2.91 7.71 1.28
CA LEU A 150 2.30 7.54 2.59
C LEU A 150 1.37 8.73 2.91
N LEU A 151 0.26 8.43 3.57
CA LEU A 151 -0.74 9.40 4.02
C LEU A 151 -1.08 9.16 5.48
N GLU A 152 -1.66 10.17 6.13
CA GLU A 152 -2.19 10.08 7.47
C GLU A 152 -3.73 10.13 7.42
N ASP A 153 -4.37 9.19 8.11
CA ASP A 153 -5.83 9.15 8.24
C ASP A 153 -6.28 9.91 9.49
N SER A 154 -7.58 10.12 9.60
CA SER A 154 -8.30 10.74 10.71
C SER A 154 -8.00 10.15 12.09
N ASP A 155 -7.54 8.90 12.17
CA ASP A 155 -7.12 8.24 13.41
C ASP A 155 -5.63 8.41 13.75
N GLY A 156 -4.91 9.22 12.99
CA GLY A 156 -3.48 9.50 13.16
C GLY A 156 -2.56 8.38 12.68
N LYS A 157 -3.10 7.29 12.10
CA LYS A 157 -2.30 6.19 11.57
C LYS A 157 -1.80 6.53 10.16
N TRP A 158 -0.53 6.24 9.93
CA TRP A 158 0.05 6.33 8.60
C TRP A 158 -0.33 5.09 7.79
N PHE A 159 -0.63 5.26 6.51
CA PHE A 159 -0.97 4.16 5.61
C PHE A 159 -0.41 4.37 4.21
N ILE A 160 -0.29 3.27 3.46
CA ILE A 160 0.20 3.30 2.08
C ILE A 160 -0.82 3.98 1.16
N ASN A 161 -0.36 4.99 0.43
CA ASN A 161 -1.11 5.63 -0.65
C ASN A 161 -1.12 4.74 -1.91
N TYR A 162 -1.92 3.67 -1.89
CA TYR A 162 -1.91 2.69 -2.97
C TYR A 162 -2.40 3.24 -4.33
N LEU A 163 -3.25 4.28 -4.36
CA LEU A 163 -3.66 4.94 -5.60
C LEU A 163 -2.52 5.67 -6.30
N ASN A 164 -1.42 5.97 -5.58
CA ASN A 164 -0.20 6.48 -6.21
C ASN A 164 0.38 5.49 -7.22
N ALA A 165 0.07 4.19 -7.11
CA ALA A 165 0.46 3.17 -8.10
C ALA A 165 -0.24 3.33 -9.47
N ALA A 166 -1.24 4.22 -9.59
CA ALA A 166 -1.86 4.57 -10.86
C ALA A 166 -0.95 5.46 -11.73
N PHE A 167 0.04 6.12 -11.14
CA PHE A 167 1.11 6.79 -11.87
C PHE A 167 2.10 5.73 -12.35
N LEU A 168 2.20 5.57 -13.67
CA LEU A 168 3.09 4.60 -14.30
C LEU A 168 4.53 5.07 -14.08
N ASP A 169 5.30 4.25 -13.34
CA ASP A 169 6.69 4.43 -12.92
C ASP A 169 6.91 5.30 -11.67
N PHE A 170 7.22 4.64 -10.54
CA PHE A 170 7.49 5.26 -9.23
C PHE A 170 8.69 6.23 -9.22
N PHE A 171 9.49 6.23 -10.29
CA PHE A 171 10.74 6.98 -10.42
C PHE A 171 10.68 8.17 -11.40
N ASP A 172 9.61 8.31 -12.21
CA ASP A 172 9.50 9.37 -13.23
C ASP A 172 8.46 10.42 -12.83
N TYR A 173 8.91 11.66 -12.63
CA TYR A 173 8.11 12.78 -12.10
C TYR A 173 7.12 13.37 -13.11
N ASN A 174 7.23 13.01 -14.39
CA ASN A 174 6.57 13.72 -15.49
C ASN A 174 5.49 12.89 -16.21
N ARG A 175 4.97 11.83 -15.59
CA ARG A 175 3.97 10.97 -16.25
C ARG A 175 2.56 11.16 -15.70
N GLU A 176 1.63 11.17 -16.64
CA GLU A 176 0.20 11.24 -16.39
C GLU A 176 -0.30 9.94 -15.72
N PRO A 177 -1.29 10.03 -14.82
CA PRO A 177 -1.87 8.85 -14.21
C PRO A 177 -2.66 8.05 -15.25
N ASN A 178 -2.75 6.73 -15.06
CA ASN A 178 -3.68 5.93 -15.85
C ASN A 178 -5.13 6.22 -15.41
N LEU A 179 -5.79 7.13 -16.12
CA LEU A 179 -7.16 7.58 -15.82
C LEU A 179 -8.19 6.44 -15.88
N GLU A 180 -8.01 5.47 -16.77
CA GLU A 180 -8.92 4.32 -16.90
C GLU A 180 -8.94 3.50 -15.60
N ILE A 181 -7.77 3.27 -14.99
CA ILE A 181 -7.71 2.50 -13.76
C ILE A 181 -8.30 3.28 -12.57
N ILE A 182 -8.14 4.60 -12.53
CA ILE A 182 -8.80 5.44 -11.52
C ILE A 182 -10.33 5.40 -11.68
N LEU A 183 -10.84 5.48 -12.90
CA LEU A 183 -12.28 5.35 -13.16
C LEU A 183 -12.81 3.96 -12.80
N LYS A 184 -12.06 2.90 -13.09
CA LYS A 184 -12.39 1.55 -12.66
C LYS A 184 -12.42 1.41 -11.14
N HIS A 185 -11.47 2.03 -10.43
CA HIS A 185 -11.49 2.07 -8.97
C HIS A 185 -12.76 2.78 -8.47
N LYS A 186 -13.12 3.93 -9.04
CA LYS A 186 -14.37 4.63 -8.73
C LYS A 186 -15.58 3.72 -8.89
N GLU A 187 -15.72 3.07 -10.05
CA GLU A 187 -16.85 2.18 -10.36
C GLU A 187 -16.95 1.02 -9.36
N LEU A 188 -15.83 0.38 -9.02
CA LEU A 188 -15.80 -0.70 -8.03
C LEU A 188 -16.27 -0.22 -6.65
N VAL A 189 -15.88 0.98 -6.24
CA VAL A 189 -16.31 1.55 -4.96
C VAL A 189 -17.79 1.89 -4.97
N GLU A 190 -18.29 2.52 -6.04
CA GLU A 190 -19.73 2.84 -6.20
C GLU A 190 -20.59 1.57 -6.20
N ASN A 191 -20.17 0.54 -6.94
CA ASN A 191 -20.85 -0.76 -6.97
C ASN A 191 -20.89 -1.42 -5.59
N ASN A 192 -19.80 -1.36 -4.83
CA ASN A 192 -19.75 -1.93 -3.48
C ASN A 192 -20.54 -1.11 -2.45
N LEU A 193 -20.57 0.22 -2.57
CA LEU A 193 -21.42 1.08 -1.75
C LEU A 193 -22.90 0.70 -1.93
N GLU A 194 -23.36 0.54 -3.17
CA GLU A 194 -24.74 0.14 -3.45
C GLU A 194 -25.03 -1.29 -2.98
N LYS A 195 -24.15 -2.25 -3.33
CA LYS A 195 -24.28 -3.67 -2.95
C LYS A 195 -24.36 -3.88 -1.44
N HIS A 196 -23.64 -3.07 -0.67
CA HIS A 196 -23.55 -3.24 0.78
C HIS A 196 -24.36 -2.22 1.59
N LYS A 197 -25.22 -1.40 0.95
CA LYS A 197 -26.01 -0.34 1.61
C LYS A 197 -26.84 -0.79 2.83
N GLU A 198 -27.27 -2.05 2.86
CA GLU A 198 -28.04 -2.62 3.98
C GLU A 198 -27.15 -3.20 5.10
N ASN A 199 -25.86 -3.42 4.84
CA ASN A 199 -24.89 -3.90 5.81
C ASN A 199 -23.99 -2.75 6.25
N ASN A 200 -24.45 -1.98 7.25
CA ASN A 200 -23.77 -0.78 7.73
C ASN A 200 -22.27 -1.00 8.04
N ARG A 201 -21.91 -2.14 8.64
CA ARG A 201 -20.51 -2.44 8.99
C ARG A 201 -19.62 -2.59 7.76
N VAL A 202 -20.10 -3.22 6.70
CA VAL A 202 -19.34 -3.38 5.44
C VAL A 202 -19.39 -2.09 4.63
N TRP A 203 -20.57 -1.47 4.58
CA TRP A 203 -20.79 -0.20 3.89
C TRP A 203 -19.85 0.90 4.35
N LEU A 204 -19.67 1.09 5.67
CA LEU A 204 -18.76 2.09 6.23
C LEU A 204 -17.30 1.92 5.77
N LYS A 205 -16.87 0.69 5.46
CA LYS A 205 -15.53 0.46 4.89
C LYS A 205 -15.42 1.04 3.47
N TYR A 206 -16.46 0.91 2.67
CA TYR A 206 -16.50 1.48 1.32
C TYR A 206 -16.70 2.99 1.33
N VAL A 207 -17.39 3.53 2.35
CA VAL A 207 -17.42 4.98 2.60
C VAL A 207 -16.00 5.50 2.82
N TRP A 208 -15.21 4.84 3.67
CA TRP A 208 -13.80 5.20 3.86
C TRP A 208 -13.02 5.20 2.54
N VAL A 209 -13.16 4.14 1.73
CA VAL A 209 -12.47 4.03 0.43
C VAL A 209 -12.90 5.15 -0.52
N ALA A 210 -14.19 5.52 -0.51
CA ALA A 210 -14.71 6.58 -1.36
C ALA A 210 -14.14 7.95 -0.97
N HIS A 211 -14.03 8.24 0.33
CA HIS A 211 -13.38 9.48 0.77
C HIS A 211 -11.88 9.46 0.45
N TYR A 212 -11.19 8.34 0.62
CA TYR A 212 -9.78 8.20 0.25
C TYR A 212 -9.57 8.46 -1.25
N HIS A 213 -10.42 7.88 -2.10
CA HIS A 213 -10.40 8.13 -3.55
C HIS A 213 -10.58 9.62 -3.88
N ASN A 214 -11.59 10.27 -3.29
CA ASN A 214 -11.83 11.69 -3.51
C ASN A 214 -10.68 12.56 -3.02
N PHE A 215 -10.10 12.22 -1.87
CA PHE A 215 -8.91 12.89 -1.36
C PHE A 215 -7.74 12.75 -2.34
N PHE A 216 -7.47 11.55 -2.85
CA PHE A 216 -6.44 11.33 -3.87
C PHE A 216 -6.69 12.17 -5.13
N CYS A 217 -7.93 12.23 -5.64
CA CYS A 217 -8.27 13.10 -6.76
C CYS A 217 -8.00 14.59 -6.45
N ASN A 218 -8.31 15.04 -5.23
CA ASN A 218 -8.03 16.40 -4.77
C ASN A 218 -6.53 16.71 -4.64
N LEU A 219 -5.68 15.69 -4.44
CA LEU A 219 -4.23 15.88 -4.42
C LEU A 219 -3.63 16.16 -5.80
N HIS A 220 -4.37 15.84 -6.86
CA HIS A 220 -3.94 15.89 -8.26
C HIS A 220 -4.98 16.60 -9.15
N PRO A 221 -5.36 17.85 -8.84
CA PRO A 221 -6.41 18.58 -9.55
C PRO A 221 -6.04 18.85 -11.03
N GLU A 222 -4.76 18.79 -11.38
CA GLU A 222 -4.27 18.89 -12.75
C GLU A 222 -4.73 17.72 -13.64
N TYR A 223 -5.05 16.57 -13.05
CA TYR A 223 -5.51 15.37 -13.78
C TYR A 223 -6.98 15.04 -13.52
N PHE A 224 -7.50 15.36 -12.33
CA PHE A 224 -8.83 14.92 -11.90
C PHE A 224 -9.80 16.07 -11.66
N SER A 225 -10.93 16.04 -12.36
CA SER A 225 -12.12 16.86 -12.08
C SER A 225 -13.22 16.06 -11.35
N GLU A 226 -14.33 16.74 -11.03
CA GLU A 226 -15.51 16.16 -10.36
C GLU A 226 -16.04 14.86 -10.99
N LYS A 227 -15.89 14.67 -12.30
CA LYS A 227 -16.32 13.43 -12.97
C LYS A 227 -15.59 12.18 -12.45
N HIS A 228 -14.38 12.35 -11.92
CA HIS A 228 -13.59 11.25 -11.34
C HIS A 228 -13.88 11.02 -9.87
N LYS A 229 -14.58 11.95 -9.19
CA LYS A 229 -14.90 11.81 -7.76
C LYS A 229 -16.17 10.98 -7.58
N ILE A 230 -16.27 10.34 -6.43
CA ILE A 230 -17.44 9.60 -5.96
C ILE A 230 -18.34 10.55 -5.19
N THR A 231 -19.63 10.58 -5.51
CA THR A 231 -20.61 11.36 -4.74
C THR A 231 -20.94 10.61 -3.45
N ILE A 232 -20.67 11.23 -2.30
CA ILE A 232 -20.93 10.65 -0.97
C ILE A 232 -21.85 11.60 -0.21
N THR A 233 -22.94 11.08 0.36
CA THR A 233 -23.92 11.86 1.15
C THR A 233 -23.64 11.87 2.65
N TYR A 234 -22.61 11.14 3.08
CA TYR A 234 -22.17 11.03 4.47
C TYR A 234 -21.04 12.02 4.78
N ASN A 235 -20.96 12.47 6.05
CA ASN A 235 -20.03 13.51 6.49
C ASN A 235 -18.56 13.22 6.13
N SER A 236 -17.79 14.29 5.95
CA SER A 236 -16.39 14.27 5.49
C SER A 236 -15.45 13.46 6.39
N TYR A 237 -14.72 12.51 5.81
CA TYR A 237 -13.45 12.03 6.37
C TYR A 237 -12.35 13.04 6.06
N ASP A 238 -11.50 13.33 7.05
CA ASP A 238 -10.35 14.23 6.92
C ASP A 238 -9.07 13.40 6.80
N PHE A 239 -8.48 13.38 5.61
CA PHE A 239 -7.17 12.79 5.33
C PHE A 239 -6.13 13.88 5.19
N LYS A 240 -4.88 13.59 5.59
CA LYS A 240 -3.80 14.57 5.56
C LYS A 240 -2.59 14.01 4.84
N LYS A 241 -1.88 14.89 4.13
CA LYS A 241 -0.48 14.61 3.77
C LYS A 241 0.31 14.56 5.06
N ILE A 242 1.29 13.66 5.14
CA ILE A 242 2.14 13.54 6.32
C ILE A 242 2.89 14.85 6.57
N SER A 243 2.68 15.41 7.76
CA SER A 243 3.43 16.53 8.30
C SER A 243 4.68 16.02 9.02
N LEU A 244 5.81 16.04 8.32
CA LEU A 244 7.11 15.72 8.93
C LEU A 244 7.59 16.92 9.76
N SER A 245 7.71 16.79 11.08
CA SER A 245 8.07 17.87 12.00
C SER A 245 9.37 18.58 11.60
N ASN A 246 9.34 19.92 11.71
CA ASN A 246 10.35 20.92 11.34
C ASN A 246 10.37 21.32 9.85
N GLU A 247 9.31 22.01 9.41
CA GLU A 247 9.46 23.07 8.42
C GLU A 247 10.29 24.18 9.10
N ILE A 248 11.59 24.25 8.78
CA ILE A 248 12.34 25.47 9.03
C ILE A 248 11.68 26.53 8.14
N THR A 249 10.91 27.42 8.77
CA THR A 249 10.53 28.68 8.16
C THR A 249 11.83 29.37 7.80
N LEU A 250 12.22 29.33 6.52
CA LEU A 250 13.17 30.28 5.98
C LEU A 250 12.47 31.64 6.11
N LYS A 251 12.71 32.31 7.23
CA LYS A 251 12.54 33.76 7.29
C LYS A 251 13.62 34.30 6.36
N GLU A 252 13.19 34.85 5.23
CA GLU A 252 14.01 35.70 4.40
C GLU A 252 14.52 36.85 5.29
N GLU A 253 15.85 36.94 5.44
CA GLU A 253 16.55 38.15 5.92
C GLU A 253 16.79 39.09 4.74
#